data_AF-A0AAE4L1S3-F1
#
_entry.id   AF-A0AAE4L1S3-F1
#
_cell.length_a   1.000
_cell.length_b   1.000
_cell.length_c   1.000
_cell.angle_alpha   90.00
_cell.angle_beta   90.00
_cell.angle_gamma   90.00
#
_symmetry.space_group_name_H-M   'P 1'
#
loop_
_entity.id
_entity.type
_entity.pdbx_description
1 polymer ?
#
loop_
_entity_poly.entity_id
_entity_poly.type
_entity_poly.pdbx_seq_one_letter_code
_entity_poly.pdbx_strand_id
1 'polypeptide(L)' 'MEERYLVQVETIVGEMIEETFKTHREALCYATNYKKVKLSKVFKAGAIISEFNY' A
#
# COMPACT_ATOMS: atom_id res chain seq x y z
N MET A 1 11.55 15.04 9.50
CA MET A 1 10.33 14.78 8.71
C MET A 1 9.70 13.54 9.30
N GLU A 2 8.42 13.57 9.69
CA GLU A 2 7.73 12.33 10.09
C GLU A 2 7.71 11.37 8.89
N GLU A 3 8.40 10.24 9.01
CA GLU A 3 8.43 9.22 7.96
C GLU A 3 7.04 8.62 7.80
N ARG A 4 6.37 8.96 6.70
CA ARG A 4 5.07 8.39 6.33
C ARG A 4 5.26 7.12 5.52
N TYR A 5 4.25 6.26 5.57
CA TYR A 5 4.15 5.08 4.73
C TYR A 5 3.44 5.48 3.44
N LEU A 6 3.96 5.06 2.29
CA LEU A 6 3.29 5.16 0.99
C LEU A 6 2.81 3.77 0.62
N VAL A 7 1.57 3.66 0.16
CA VAL A 7 1.01 2.41 -0.35
C VAL A 7 0.62 2.63 -1.80
N GLN A 8 1.19 1.82 -2.69
CA GLN A 8 0.77 1.74 -4.08
C GLN A 8 -0.07 0.48 -4.25
N VAL A 9 -1.23 0.58 -4.91
CA VAL A 9 -2.11 -0.54 -5.18
C VAL A 9 -2.53 -0.58 -6.65
N GLU A 10 -2.55 -1.79 -7.22
CA GLU A 10 -3.30 -2.11 -8.43
C GLU A 10 -4.65 -2.67 -7.99
N THR A 11 -5.74 -2.03 -8.39
CA THR A 11 -7.09 -2.49 -8.06
C THR A 11 -7.50 -3.66 -8.94
N ILE A 12 -8.57 -4.37 -8.54
CA ILE A 12 -9.16 -5.45 -9.33
C ILE A 12 -9.68 -5.01 -10.71
N VAL A 13 -9.94 -3.71 -10.90
CA VAL A 13 -10.35 -3.13 -12.19
C VAL A 13 -9.15 -2.59 -12.98
N GLY A 14 -7.92 -2.77 -12.49
CA GLY A 14 -6.69 -2.38 -13.17
C GLY A 14 -6.26 -0.92 -12.95
N GLU A 15 -6.88 -0.20 -12.01
CA GLU A 15 -6.48 1.17 -11.68
C GLU A 15 -5.29 1.17 -10.72
N MET A 16 -4.36 2.09 -10.93
CA MET A 16 -3.22 2.32 -10.03
C MET A 16 -3.54 3.48 -9.08
N ILE A 17 -3.44 3.24 -7.78
CA ILE A 17 -3.73 4.23 -6.74
C ILE A 17 -2.55 4.31 -5.77
N GLU A 18 -2.24 5.52 -5.31
CA GLU A 18 -1.24 5.77 -4.28
C GLU A 18 -1.87 6.51 -3.10
N GLU A 19 -1.56 6.05 -1.88
CA GLU A 19 -2.07 6.64 -0.65
C GLU A 19 -0.99 6.71 0.42
N THR A 20 -1.07 7.72 1.31
CA THR A 20 -0.08 7.90 2.38
C THR A 20 -0.69 7.75 3.77
N PHE A 21 0.01 7.05 4.64
CA PHE A 21 -0.46 6.75 5.99
C PHE A 21 0.59 7.13 7.03
N LYS A 22 0.11 7.52 8.22
CA LYS A 22 0.99 7.87 9.35
C LYS A 22 1.55 6.62 10.00
N THR A 23 0.76 5.56 10.09
CA THR A 23 1.15 4.33 10.78
C THR A 23 1.30 3.16 9.82
N HIS A 24 2.20 2.22 10.18
CA HIS A 24 2.37 0.98 9.43
C HIS A 24 1.08 0.16 9.39
N ARG A 25 0.33 0.16 10.49
CA ARG A 25 -0.92 -0.60 10.62
C ARG A 25 -1.97 -0.13 9.62
N GLU A 26 -2.17 1.17 9.48
CA GLU A 26 -3.12 1.73 8.50
C GLU A 26 -2.69 1.38 7.07
N ALA A 27 -1.40 1.52 6.77
CA ALA A 27 -0.83 1.17 5.47
C ALA A 27 -1.09 -0.31 5.13
N LEU A 28 -0.85 -1.22 6.09
CA LEU A 28 -1.11 -2.64 5.90
C LEU A 28 -2.60 -2.92 5.71
N CYS A 29 -3.48 -2.37 6.55
CA CYS A 29 -4.93 -2.55 6.41
C CYS A 29 -5.43 -2.16 5.02
N TYR A 30 -4.90 -1.07 4.46
CA TYR A 30 -5.24 -0.63 3.11
C TYR A 30 -4.65 -1.56 2.03
N ALA A 31 -3.36 -1.89 2.14
CA ALA A 31 -2.64 -2.76 1.21
C ALA A 31 -3.23 -4.18 1.13
N THR A 32 -3.85 -4.66 2.21
CA THR A 32 -4.44 -6.00 2.31
C THR A 32 -5.97 -6.00 2.13
N ASN A 33 -6.54 -4.98 1.48
CA ASN A 33 -7.96 -4.98 1.16
C ASN A 33 -8.27 -5.83 -0.08
N TYR A 34 -8.26 -7.15 0.10
CA TYR A 34 -8.40 -8.15 -0.98
C TYR A 34 -9.69 -8.02 -1.80
N LYS A 35 -10.71 -7.33 -1.28
CA LYS A 35 -11.96 -7.08 -2.01
C LYS A 35 -11.80 -6.07 -3.15
N LYS A 36 -10.74 -5.26 -3.10
CA LYS A 36 -10.54 -4.12 -4.01
C LYS A 36 -9.18 -4.15 -4.70
N VAL A 37 -8.21 -4.86 -4.11
CA VAL A 37 -6.80 -4.82 -4.50
C VAL A 37 -6.36 -6.17 -5.06
N LYS A 38 -5.66 -6.13 -6.20
CA LYS A 38 -5.04 -7.29 -6.86
C LYS A 38 -3.55 -7.38 -6.52
N LEU A 39 -2.87 -6.25 -6.43
CA LEU A 39 -1.47 -6.16 -6.03
C LEU A 39 -1.25 -4.90 -5.18
N SER A 40 -0.37 -4.98 -4.18
CA SER A 40 -0.01 -3.81 -3.38
C SER A 40 1.45 -3.83 -2.92
N LYS A 41 2.00 -2.62 -2.74
CA LYS A 41 3.34 -2.37 -2.22
C LYS A 41 3.28 -1.30 -1.14
N VAL A 42 3.94 -1.57 -0.02
CA VAL A 42 4.09 -0.61 1.07
C VAL A 42 5.55 -0.15 1.11
N PHE A 43 5.73 1.16 1.10
CA PHE A 43 7.03 1.81 1.16
C PHE A 43 7.19 2.59 2.46
N LYS A 44 8.42 2.65 2.96
CA LYS A 44 8.84 3.56 4.02
C LYS A 44 10.22 4.11 3.68
N ALA A 45 10.37 5.44 3.73
CA ALA A 45 11.62 6.12 3.37
C ALA A 45 12.18 5.68 1.99
N GLY A 46 11.31 5.42 1.02
CA GLY A 46 11.67 4.98 -0.34
C GLY A 46 11.99 3.49 -0.50
N ALA A 47 12.06 2.71 0.60
CA ALA A 47 12.27 1.26 0.54
C ALA A 47 10.93 0.51 0.57
N ILE A 48 10.82 -0.57 -0.22
CA ILE A 48 9.69 -1.51 -0.11
C ILE A 48 9.87 -2.32 1.17
N ILE A 49 8.89 -2.23 2.06
CA ILE A 49 8.88 -2.99 3.32
C ILE A 49 7.91 -4.17 3.29
N SER A 50 6.91 -4.12 2.41
CA SER A 50 5.94 -5.18 2.19
C SER A 50 5.46 -5.17 0.74
N GLU A 51 5.26 -6.35 0.16
CA GLU A 51 4.65 -6.54 -1.17
C GLU A 51 3.67 -7.70 -1.09
N PHE A 52 2.52 -7.53 -1.73
CA PHE A 52 1.47 -8.54 -1.76
C PHE A 52 0.89 -8.69 -3.18
N ASN A 53 0.64 -9.92 -3.58
CA ASN A 53 0.04 -10.31 -4.85
C ASN A 53 -1.02 -11.39 -4.57
N TYR A 54 -2.24 -11.21 -5.08
CA TYR A 54 -3.43 -11.96 -4.69
C TYR A 54 -4.09 -12.68 -5.85
#